data_AF-A0A1I7NC39-F1
#
_entry.id   AF-A0A1I7NC39-F1
#
_cell.length_a   1.000
_cell.length_b   1.000
_cell.length_c   1.000
_cell.angle_alpha   90.00
_cell.angle_beta   90.00
_cell.angle_gamma   90.00
#
_symmetry.space_group_name_H-M   'P 1'
#
loop_
_entity.id
_entity.type
_entity.pdbx_description
1 polymer ?
#
loop_
_entity_poly.entity_id
_entity_poly.type
_entity_poly.pdbx_seq_one_letter_code
_entity_poly.pdbx_strand_id
1 'polypeptide(L)'
;MRIILAVIMSVCLTGASLAADMSCSATAKDKKLAGAALNSFMTKCEKDATAKCDADAKAKNLHGAAQTSFTKKCVKDASGV
;
A
#
# COMPACT_ATOMS: atom_id res chain seq x y z
N MET A 1 16.02 -0.45 36.70
CA MET A 1 15.43 -1.72 37.21
C MET A 1 13.98 -1.43 37.64
N ARG A 2 12.94 -1.53 36.82
CA ARG A 2 12.50 -2.61 35.92
C ARG A 2 12.37 -2.07 34.50
N ILE A 3 13.35 -2.43 33.67
CA ILE A 3 13.22 -2.42 32.22
C ILE A 3 12.31 -3.64 31.89
N ILE A 4 11.68 -3.62 30.72
CA ILE A 4 11.07 -4.78 30.03
C ILE A 4 9.61 -5.05 30.43
N LEU A 5 8.71 -5.20 29.44
CA LEU A 5 7.24 -5.45 29.54
C LEU A 5 6.40 -4.15 29.60
N ALA A 6 6.28 -3.34 28.56
CA ALA A 6 5.18 -3.57 27.59
C ALA A 6 5.40 -2.77 26.29
N VAL A 7 6.66 -2.66 25.85
CA VAL A 7 7.00 -2.43 24.44
C VAL A 7 6.89 -3.78 23.73
N ILE A 8 5.66 -4.24 23.56
CA ILE A 8 5.27 -5.39 22.73
C ILE A 8 4.06 -4.84 21.97
N MET A 9 4.21 -4.25 20.80
CA MET A 9 4.61 -4.97 19.61
C MET A 9 5.39 -4.02 18.72
N SER A 10 6.71 -4.19 18.76
CA SER A 10 7.53 -3.94 17.59
C SER A 10 6.91 -4.69 16.41
N VAL A 11 6.26 -3.96 15.53
CA VAL A 11 6.23 -4.29 14.12
C VAL A 11 6.41 -2.97 13.36
N CYS A 12 7.65 -2.48 13.42
CA CYS A 12 8.23 -1.89 12.22
C CYS A 12 8.17 -2.99 11.15
N LEU A 13 7.16 -2.96 10.29
CA LEU A 13 7.26 -3.57 8.96
C LEU A 13 8.21 -2.70 8.11
N THR A 14 9.47 -2.59 8.54
CA THR A 14 10.58 -2.23 7.67
C THR A 14 11.13 -3.54 7.14
N GLY A 15 10.77 -3.88 5.91
CA GLY A 15 11.23 -5.12 5.28
C GLY A 15 10.37 -5.49 4.09
N ALA A 16 10.58 -4.77 2.99
CA ALA A 16 10.03 -5.08 1.69
C ALA A 16 10.42 -6.50 1.24
N SER A 17 9.41 -7.32 0.95
CA SER A 17 9.48 -8.41 -0.03
C SER A 17 8.10 -9.02 -0.26
N LEU A 18 7.18 -8.23 -0.82
CA LEU A 18 6.16 -8.78 -1.70
C LEU A 18 6.50 -8.30 -3.10
N ALA A 19 7.56 -8.89 -3.64
CA ALA A 19 7.71 -9.07 -5.07
C ALA A 19 6.64 -10.07 -5.52
N ALA A 20 5.41 -9.58 -5.58
CA ALA A 20 4.27 -10.12 -6.29
C ALA A 20 3.20 -9.05 -6.10
N ASP A 21 2.56 -8.68 -7.19
CA ASP A 21 1.40 -7.79 -7.33
C ASP A 21 0.21 -8.21 -6.44
N MET A 22 0.41 -8.31 -5.13
CA MET A 22 -0.62 -8.65 -4.18
C MET A 22 -1.38 -7.36 -3.92
N SER A 23 -2.52 -7.26 -4.59
CA SER A 23 -3.35 -6.07 -4.52
C SER A 23 -3.76 -5.75 -3.09
N CYS A 24 -4.06 -4.47 -2.80
CA CYS A 24 -4.55 -4.02 -1.50
C CYS A 24 -5.66 -4.93 -0.95
N SER A 25 -6.59 -5.34 -1.82
CA SER A 25 -7.64 -6.32 -1.54
C SER A 25 -7.12 -7.70 -1.12
N ALA A 26 -6.12 -8.23 -1.80
CA ALA A 26 -5.53 -9.53 -1.46
C ALA A 26 -4.82 -9.48 -0.11
N THR A 27 -4.03 -8.45 0.17
CA THR A 27 -3.35 -8.29 1.46
C THR A 27 -4.35 -8.09 2.60
N ALA A 28 -5.42 -7.34 2.39
CA ALA A 28 -6.45 -7.15 3.42
C ALA A 28 -7.15 -8.47 3.79
N LYS A 29 -7.45 -9.31 2.79
CA LYS A 29 -8.09 -10.62 2.97
C LYS A 29 -7.15 -11.65 3.61
N ASP A 30 -5.87 -11.64 3.22
CA ASP A 30 -4.82 -12.47 3.81
C ASP A 30 -4.67 -12.16 5.31
N LYS A 31 -4.59 -10.87 5.64
CA LYS A 31 -4.49 -10.37 7.02
C LYS A 31 -5.79 -10.47 7.81
N LYS A 32 -6.88 -10.98 7.21
CA LYS A 32 -8.21 -11.12 7.83
C LYS A 32 -8.68 -9.80 8.46
N LEU A 33 -8.30 -8.67 7.86
CA LEU A 33 -8.72 -7.35 8.32
C LEU A 33 -10.24 -7.22 8.12
N ALA A 34 -10.95 -6.74 9.14
CA ALA A 34 -12.39 -6.51 9.10
C ALA A 34 -12.76 -5.18 9.74
N GLY A 35 -13.94 -4.66 9.40
CA GLY A 35 -14.47 -3.41 9.96
C GLY A 35 -13.54 -2.20 9.75
N ALA A 36 -13.35 -1.41 10.80
CA ALA A 36 -12.55 -0.19 10.75
C ALA A 36 -11.07 -0.43 10.37
N ALA A 37 -10.52 -1.60 10.70
CA ALA A 37 -9.14 -1.95 10.38
C ALA A 37 -8.97 -2.22 8.86
N LEU A 38 -9.94 -2.88 8.23
CA LEU A 38 -9.96 -3.06 6.77
C LEU A 38 -10.08 -1.70 6.07
N ASN A 39 -10.98 -0.83 6.52
CA ASN A 39 -11.17 0.47 5.88
C ASN A 39 -9.93 1.36 6.00
N SER A 40 -9.31 1.39 7.18
CA SER A 40 -8.05 2.14 7.40
C SER A 40 -6.91 1.58 6.55
N PHE A 41 -6.81 0.25 6.44
CA PHE A 41 -5.81 -0.39 5.60
C PHE A 41 -6.03 -0.09 4.12
N MET A 42 -7.26 -0.21 3.61
CA MET A 42 -7.60 0.12 2.22
C MET A 42 -7.31 1.58 1.90
N THR A 43 -7.74 2.50 2.76
CA THR A 43 -7.48 3.94 2.61
C THR A 43 -5.98 4.22 2.57
N LYS A 44 -5.19 3.59 3.45
CA LYS A 44 -3.73 3.70 3.45
C LYS A 44 -3.14 3.13 2.16
N CYS A 45 -3.59 1.95 1.74
CA CYS A 45 -3.08 1.24 0.58
C CYS A 45 -3.36 1.97 -0.73
N GLU A 46 -4.55 2.57 -0.91
CA GLU A 46 -4.84 3.43 -2.07
C GLU A 46 -3.91 4.65 -2.12
N LYS A 47 -3.61 5.27 -0.97
CA LYS A 47 -2.68 6.40 -0.91
C LYS A 47 -1.25 5.98 -1.24
N ASP A 48 -0.78 4.87 -0.69
CA ASP A 48 0.54 4.31 -0.98
C ASP A 48 0.66 3.90 -2.46
N ALA A 49 -0.36 3.23 -2.99
CA ALA A 49 -0.45 2.90 -4.41
C ALA A 49 -0.40 4.16 -5.27
N THR A 50 -1.13 5.22 -4.90
CA THR A 50 -1.11 6.49 -5.64
C THR A 50 0.29 7.11 -5.65
N ALA A 51 0.95 7.17 -4.49
CA ALA A 51 2.30 7.71 -4.38
C ALA A 51 3.31 6.90 -5.20
N LYS A 52 3.23 5.56 -5.14
CA LYS A 52 4.11 4.67 -5.91
C LYS A 52 3.86 4.80 -7.41
N CYS A 53 2.59 4.78 -7.83
CA CYS A 53 2.21 4.91 -9.24
C CYS A 53 2.59 6.29 -9.81
N ASP A 54 2.50 7.36 -9.01
CA ASP A 54 2.95 8.68 -9.42
C ASP A 54 4.47 8.77 -9.54
N ALA A 55 5.20 8.15 -8.62
CA ALA A 55 6.66 8.02 -8.71
C ALA A 55 7.10 7.21 -9.93
N ASP A 56 6.43 6.08 -10.21
CA ASP A 56 6.67 5.26 -11.41
C ASP A 56 6.32 6.04 -12.69
N ALA A 57 5.24 6.82 -12.70
CA ALA A 57 4.88 7.67 -13.82
C ALA A 57 5.94 8.75 -14.10
N LYS A 58 6.44 9.39 -13.03
CA LYS A 58 7.53 10.37 -13.11
C LYS A 58 8.85 9.75 -13.56
N ALA A 59 9.19 8.56 -13.05
CA ALA A 59 10.38 7.81 -13.48
C ALA A 59 10.31 7.43 -14.97
N LYS A 60 9.09 7.22 -15.49
CA LYS A 60 8.82 7.02 -16.92
C LYS A 60 8.71 8.32 -17.73
N ASN A 61 8.95 9.49 -17.12
CA ASN A 61 8.79 10.82 -17.72
C ASN A 61 7.41 11.02 -18.37
N LEU A 62 6.36 10.44 -17.75
CA LEU A 62 4.98 10.69 -18.17
C LEU A 62 4.54 12.04 -17.61
N HIS A 63 3.93 12.85 -18.46
CA HIS A 63 3.45 14.19 -18.11
C HIS A 63 1.99 14.38 -18.54
N GLY A 64 1.27 15.27 -17.85
CA GLY A 64 -0.09 15.65 -18.19
C GLY A 64 -1.05 14.45 -18.21
N ALA A 65 -1.84 14.34 -19.29
CA ALA A 65 -2.86 13.30 -19.43
C ALA A 65 -2.30 11.86 -19.39
N ALA A 66 -1.08 11.66 -19.87
CA ALA A 66 -0.43 10.34 -19.86
C ALA A 66 -0.06 9.91 -18.43
N GLN A 67 0.43 10.86 -17.62
CA GLN A 67 0.71 10.62 -16.20
C GLN A 67 -0.59 10.25 -15.46
N THR A 68 -1.65 11.03 -15.63
CA THR A 68 -2.92 10.79 -14.94
C THR A 68 -3.56 9.45 -15.33
N SER A 69 -3.51 9.08 -16.61
CA SER A 69 -4.06 7.81 -17.08
C SER A 69 -3.26 6.63 -16.55
N PHE A 70 -1.92 6.74 -16.54
CA PHE A 70 -1.05 5.72 -15.95
C PHE A 70 -1.30 5.57 -14.46
N THR A 71 -1.31 6.67 -13.70
CA THR A 71 -1.53 6.63 -12.24
C THR A 71 -2.90 6.05 -11.93
N LYS A 72 -3.97 6.45 -12.64
CA LYS A 72 -5.31 5.85 -12.43
C LYS A 72 -5.33 4.36 -12.70
N LYS A 73 -4.71 3.92 -13.80
CA LYS A 73 -4.64 2.51 -14.17
C LYS A 73 -3.84 1.71 -13.14
N CYS A 74 -2.63 2.18 -12.84
CA CYS A 74 -1.75 1.59 -11.85
C CYS A 74 -2.38 1.49 -10.45
N VAL A 75 -3.08 2.51 -9.97
CA VAL A 75 -3.77 2.47 -8.66
C VAL A 75 -4.93 1.47 -8.68
N LYS A 76 -5.68 1.38 -9.78
CA LYS A 76 -6.75 0.38 -9.96
C LYS A 76 -6.19 -1.04 -9.94
N ASP A 77 -5.09 -1.28 -10.65
CA ASP A 77 -4.42 -2.58 -10.68
C ASP A 77 -3.81 -2.93 -9.30
N ALA A 78 -3.18 -1.97 -8.63
CA ALA A 78 -2.59 -2.14 -7.29
C ALA A 78 -3.64 -2.33 -6.18
N SER A 79 -4.83 -1.73 -6.30
CA SER A 79 -5.91 -1.92 -5.32
C SER A 79 -6.66 -3.25 -5.54
N GLY A 80 -6.69 -3.77 -6.78
CA GLY A 80 -7.28 -5.06 -7.13
C GLY A 80 -8.77 -5.14 -6.86
N VAL A 81 -9.46 -4.01 -7.04
CA VAL A 81 -10.92 -3.83 -6.91
C VAL A 81 -11.52 -3.45 -8.26
#